data_AF-A0A2V9QJV0-F1
#
_entry.id   AF-A0A2V9QJV0-F1
#
_cell.length_a   1.000
_cell.length_b   1.000
_cell.length_c   1.000
_cell.angle_alpha   90.00
_cell.angle_beta   90.00
_cell.angle_gamma   90.00
#
_symmetry.space_group_name_H-M   'P 1'
#
loop_
_entity.id
_entity.type
_entity.pdbx_description
1 polymer ?
#
loop_
_entity_poly.entity_id
_entity_poly.type
_entity_poly.pdbx_seq_one_letter_code
_entity_poly.pdbx_strand_id
1 'polypeptide(L)'
;MPKWLTYALLCIFWWGIFGFLAKLGADCISARHMQILFTVGLIPLVILAFLRSKMKVDSDRLGATYGILNGVFAGLGGLAYFAAMESGQASIVGPVTSLFPLLTVVLAVLLLKERMNR
;
A
#
# COMPACT_ATOMS: atom_id res chain seq x y z
N MET A 1 -4.82 8.21 -23.40
CA MET A 1 -5.18 8.25 -21.97
C MET A 1 -4.15 9.08 -21.23
N PRO A 2 -4.54 9.88 -20.22
CA PRO A 2 -3.59 10.64 -19.43
C PRO A 2 -2.66 9.71 -18.64
N LYS A 3 -1.38 10.06 -18.48
CA LYS A 3 -0.35 9.19 -17.88
C LYS A 3 -0.73 8.71 -16.48
N TRP A 4 -1.36 9.57 -15.66
CA TRP A 4 -1.80 9.23 -14.31
C TRP A 4 -2.81 8.08 -14.30
N LEU A 5 -3.69 8.00 -15.31
CA LEU A 5 -4.70 6.96 -15.41
C LEU A 5 -4.05 5.60 -15.74
N THR A 6 -3.04 5.59 -16.61
CA THR A 6 -2.28 4.37 -16.90
C THR A 6 -1.60 3.82 -15.65
N TYR A 7 -0.97 4.69 -14.83
CA TYR A 7 -0.37 4.27 -13.56
C TYR A 7 -1.42 3.76 -12.55
N ALA A 8 -2.59 4.39 -12.51
CA ALA A 8 -3.70 3.94 -11.64
C ALA A 8 -4.21 2.55 -12.06
N LEU A 9 -4.37 2.29 -13.36
CA LEU A 9 -4.79 0.98 -13.87
C LEU A 9 -3.76 -0.11 -13.59
N LEU A 10 -2.47 0.18 -13.76
CA LEU A 10 -1.40 -0.73 -13.37
C LEU A 10 -1.42 -0.99 -11.87
N CYS A 11 -1.63 0.05 -11.06
CA CYS A 11 -1.77 -0.09 -9.60
C CYS A 11 -2.89 -1.07 -9.24
N ILE A 12 -4.09 -0.91 -9.83
CA ILE A 12 -5.23 -1.82 -9.62
C ILE A 12 -4.86 -3.26 -9.98
N PHE A 13 -4.19 -3.47 -11.12
CA PHE A 13 -3.75 -4.79 -11.55
C PHE A 13 -2.81 -5.44 -10.53
N TRP A 14 -1.76 -4.73 -10.10
CA TRP A 14 -0.80 -5.24 -9.12
C TRP A 14 -1.43 -5.46 -7.74
N TRP A 15 -2.31 -4.57 -7.30
CA TRP A 15 -3.03 -4.70 -6.03
C TRP A 15 -4.01 -5.86 -6.03
N GLY A 16 -4.65 -6.16 -7.17
CA GLY A 16 -5.50 -7.35 -7.33
C GLY A 16 -4.71 -8.64 -7.15
N ILE A 17 -3.54 -8.76 -7.81
CA ILE A 17 -2.63 -9.91 -7.65
C ILE A 17 -2.12 -10.00 -6.21
N PHE A 18 -1.71 -8.87 -5.63
CA PHE A 18 -1.30 -8.78 -4.23
C PHE A 18 -2.38 -9.33 -3.30
N GLY A 19 -3.63 -8.91 -3.46
CA GLY A 19 -4.73 -9.36 -2.60
C GLY A 19 -5.04 -10.85 -2.75
N PHE A 20 -4.97 -11.38 -3.97
CA PHE A 20 -5.11 -12.81 -4.22
C PHE A 20 -4.00 -13.63 -3.55
N LEU A 21 -2.73 -13.25 -3.75
CA LEU A 21 -1.59 -13.90 -3.10
C LEU A 21 -1.62 -13.74 -1.58
N ALA A 22 -2.12 -12.60 -1.08
CA ALA A 22 -2.31 -12.35 0.34
C ALA A 22 -3.25 -13.38 0.97
N LYS A 23 -4.35 -13.70 0.30
CA LYS A 23 -5.25 -14.74 0.79
C LYS A 23 -4.60 -16.12 0.78
N LEU A 24 -3.99 -16.51 -0.34
CA LEU A 24 -3.32 -17.81 -0.45
C LEU A 24 -2.23 -18.00 0.60
N GLY A 25 -1.44 -16.96 0.86
CA GLY A 25 -0.40 -17.01 1.89
C GLY A 25 -0.97 -17.02 3.30
N ALA A 26 -2.02 -16.24 3.58
CA ALA A 26 -2.65 -16.20 4.91
C ALA A 26 -3.30 -17.52 5.32
N ASP A 27 -3.70 -18.37 4.36
CA ASP A 27 -4.20 -19.72 4.63
C ASP A 27 -3.07 -20.71 4.98
N CYS A 28 -1.81 -20.38 4.66
CA CYS A 28 -0.65 -21.25 4.88
C CYS A 28 0.20 -20.82 6.08
N ILE A 29 0.26 -19.51 6.38
CA ILE A 29 1.11 -18.93 7.42
C ILE A 29 0.40 -17.80 8.14
N SER A 30 0.74 -17.60 9.42
CA SER A 30 0.18 -16.50 10.21
C SER A 30 0.50 -15.12 9.62
N ALA A 31 -0.35 -14.12 9.88
CA ALA A 31 -0.18 -12.74 9.44
C ALA A 31 1.20 -12.12 9.76
N ARG A 32 1.79 -12.43 10.93
CA ARG A 32 3.12 -11.92 11.31
C ARG A 32 4.22 -12.41 10.35
N HIS A 33 4.21 -13.70 10.02
CA HIS A 33 5.15 -14.28 9.08
C HIS A 33 4.92 -13.75 7.67
N MET A 34 3.65 -13.55 7.29
CA MET A 34 3.31 -12.93 6.01
C MET A 34 3.86 -11.51 5.88
N GLN A 35 3.75 -10.69 6.93
CA GLN A 35 4.33 -9.34 6.94
C GLN A 35 5.86 -9.37 6.80
N ILE A 36 6.54 -10.29 7.49
CA ILE A 36 7.99 -10.44 7.39
C ILE A 36 8.39 -10.78 5.96
N LEU A 37 7.77 -11.81 5.37
CA LEU A 37 8.09 -12.27 4.02
C LEU A 37 7.71 -11.24 2.95
N PHE A 38 6.60 -10.52 3.13
CA PHE A 38 6.24 -9.36 2.30
C PHE A 38 7.35 -8.30 2.31
N THR A 39 7.83 -7.95 3.50
CA THR A 39 8.91 -6.94 3.65
C THR A 39 10.21 -7.41 3.01
N VAL A 40 10.56 -8.69 3.18
CA VAL A 40 11.72 -9.30 2.50
C VAL A 40 11.55 -9.27 0.99
N GLY A 41 10.35 -9.57 0.48
CA GLY A 41 10.01 -9.51 -0.94
C GLY A 41 10.14 -8.12 -1.57
N LEU A 42 10.06 -7.05 -0.77
CA LEU A 42 10.28 -5.67 -1.24
C LEU A 42 11.77 -5.30 -1.36
N ILE A 43 12.69 -6.01 -0.70
CA ILE A 43 14.13 -5.67 -0.68
C ILE A 43 14.71 -5.53 -2.10
N PRO A 44 14.49 -6.48 -3.05
CA PRO A 44 15.00 -6.34 -4.41
C PRO A 44 14.46 -5.10 -5.13
N LEU A 45 13.20 -4.73 -4.88
CA LEU A 45 12.57 -3.56 -5.48
C LEU A 45 13.16 -2.26 -4.94
N VAL A 46 13.43 -2.20 -3.63
CA VAL A 46 14.11 -1.06 -2.99
C VAL A 46 15.53 -0.92 -3.54
N ILE A 47 16.29 -2.01 -3.65
CA ILE A 47 17.65 -1.99 -4.22
C ILE A 47 17.60 -1.47 -5.66
N LEU A 48 16.70 -2.01 -6.49
CA LEU A 48 16.55 -1.58 -7.88
C LEU A 48 16.19 -0.09 -7.98
N ALA A 49 15.25 0.39 -7.16
CA ALA A 49 14.86 1.80 -7.12
C ALA A 49 16.03 2.71 -6.70
N PHE A 50 16.80 2.29 -5.70
CA PHE A 50 17.97 3.04 -5.22
C PHE A 50 19.07 3.12 -6.28
N LEU A 51 19.37 2.02 -6.98
CA LEU A 51 20.31 1.99 -8.09
C LEU A 51 19.86 2.88 -9.26
N ARG A 52 18.57 2.82 -9.63
CA ARG A 52 17.97 3.67 -10.67
C ARG A 52 17.99 5.15 -10.32
N SER A 53 17.98 5.47 -9.02
CA SER A 53 18.11 6.84 -8.51
C SER A 53 19.56 7.33 -8.47
N LYS A 54 20.51 6.60 -9.09
CA LYS A 54 21.95 6.89 -9.04
C LYS A 54 22.48 7.00 -7.61
N MET A 55 21.92 6.19 -6.70
CA MET A 55 22.22 6.20 -5.26
C MET A 55 21.99 7.55 -4.57
N LYS A 56 21.10 8.39 -5.13
CA LYS A 56 20.68 9.64 -4.51
C LYS A 56 19.29 9.45 -3.89
N VAL A 57 19.14 9.96 -2.68
CA VAL A 57 17.84 10.12 -2.01
C VAL A 57 17.49 11.60 -2.05
N ASP A 58 16.20 11.91 -2.17
CA ASP A 58 15.74 13.29 -2.14
C ASP A 58 16.17 13.97 -0.82
N SER A 59 16.53 15.24 -0.91
CA SER A 59 17.01 16.04 0.22
C SER A 59 15.89 16.80 0.94
N ASP A 60 14.67 16.81 0.38
CA ASP A 60 13.54 17.43 1.05
C ASP A 60 13.14 16.65 2.32
N ARG A 61 13.31 17.32 3.48
CA ARG A 61 13.03 16.73 4.79
C ARG A 61 11.54 16.41 4.98
N LEU A 62 10.66 17.22 4.39
CA LEU A 62 9.22 17.00 4.48
C LEU A 62 8.81 15.78 3.66
N GLY A 63 9.27 15.69 2.40
CA GLY A 63 9.08 14.53 1.54
C GLY A 63 9.60 13.25 2.17
N ALA A 64 10.80 13.28 2.76
CA ALA A 64 11.35 12.13 3.50
C ALA A 64 10.46 11.73 4.69
N THR A 65 9.96 12.70 5.45
CA THR A 65 9.08 12.47 6.60
C THR A 65 7.76 11.83 6.16
N TYR A 66 7.11 12.36 5.13
CA TYR A 66 5.88 11.79 4.57
C TYR A 66 6.11 10.39 4.00
N GLY A 67 7.24 10.15 3.33
CA GLY A 67 7.61 8.84 2.81
C GLY A 67 7.79 7.79 3.91
N ILE A 68 8.49 8.14 5.00
CA ILE A 68 8.69 7.25 6.16
C ILE A 68 7.37 6.96 6.86
N LEU A 69 6.58 8.00 7.16
CA LEU A 69 5.26 7.83 7.80
C LEU A 69 4.34 6.98 6.94
N ASN A 70 4.31 7.21 5.62
CA ASN A 70 3.56 6.38 4.69
C ASN A 70 3.98 4.90 4.78
N GLY A 71 5.28 4.61 4.85
CA GLY A 71 5.79 3.26 5.05
C GLY A 71 5.36 2.62 6.38
N VAL A 72 5.42 3.38 7.48
CA VAL A 72 4.97 2.92 8.81
C VAL A 72 3.48 2.56 8.78
N PHE A 73 2.63 3.45 8.29
CA PHE A 73 1.19 3.20 8.21
C PHE A 73 0.84 2.08 7.22
N ALA A 74 1.55 1.96 6.10
CA ALA A 74 1.40 0.83 5.19
C ALA A 74 1.78 -0.50 5.85
N GLY A 75 2.83 -0.54 6.67
CA GLY A 75 3.23 -1.73 7.43
C GLY A 75 2.21 -2.12 8.51
N LEU A 76 1.70 -1.14 9.27
CA LEU A 76 0.64 -1.35 10.26
C LEU A 76 -0.66 -1.84 9.59
N GLY A 77 -1.03 -1.21 8.47
CA GLY A 77 -2.17 -1.62 7.65
C GLY A 77 -1.98 -3.01 7.06
N GLY A 78 -0.77 -3.34 6.60
CA GLY A 78 -0.41 -4.67 6.11
C GLY A 78 -0.59 -5.77 7.15
N LEU A 79 -0.12 -5.55 8.39
CA LEU A 79 -0.34 -6.47 9.50
C LEU A 79 -1.83 -6.72 9.75
N ALA A 80 -2.63 -5.66 9.82
CA ALA A 80 -4.08 -5.77 10.01
C ALA A 80 -4.77 -6.46 8.82
N TYR A 81 -4.35 -6.13 7.59
CA TYR A 81 -4.86 -6.70 6.35
C TYR A 81 -4.58 -8.20 6.26
N PHE A 82 -3.35 -8.64 6.55
CA PHE A 82 -3.02 -10.07 6.55
C PHE A 82 -3.76 -10.82 7.66
N ALA A 83 -3.93 -10.23 8.84
CA ALA A 83 -4.74 -10.83 9.91
C ALA A 83 -6.22 -10.95 9.52
N ALA A 84 -6.76 -9.97 8.80
CA ALA A 84 -8.11 -10.03 8.25
C ALA A 84 -8.23 -11.11 7.15
N MET A 85 -7.22 -11.26 6.30
CA MET A 85 -7.18 -12.32 5.28
C MET A 85 -7.06 -13.72 5.88
N GLU A 86 -6.33 -13.87 6.99
CA GLU A 86 -6.18 -15.12 7.75
C GLU A 86 -7.52 -15.54 8.37
N SER A 87 -8.30 -14.59 8.88
CA SER A 87 -9.57 -14.84 9.58
C SER A 87 -10.84 -14.71 8.73
N GLY A 88 -10.71 -14.24 7.48
CA GLY A 88 -11.85 -13.85 6.64
C GLY A 88 -11.75 -14.30 5.18
N GLN A 89 -12.84 -14.14 4.45
CA GLN A 89 -12.88 -14.41 3.01
C GLN A 89 -12.36 -13.22 2.21
N ALA A 90 -11.50 -13.46 1.22
CA ALA A 90 -10.95 -12.41 0.37
C ALA A 90 -12.03 -11.60 -0.38
N SER A 91 -13.14 -12.25 -0.73
CA SER A 91 -14.32 -11.62 -1.35
C SER A 91 -14.99 -10.57 -0.47
N ILE A 92 -14.77 -10.61 0.85
CA ILE A 92 -15.31 -9.63 1.82
C ILE A 92 -14.21 -8.66 2.25
N VAL A 93 -13.05 -9.18 2.64
CA VAL A 93 -11.93 -8.39 3.14
C VAL A 93 -11.43 -7.42 2.07
N GLY A 94 -11.31 -7.84 0.82
CA GLY A 94 -10.85 -7.00 -0.29
C GLY A 94 -11.72 -5.76 -0.49
N PRO A 95 -13.04 -5.89 -0.73
CA PRO A 95 -13.93 -4.73 -0.86
C PRO A 95 -13.97 -3.84 0.37
N VAL A 96 -14.02 -4.39 1.59
CA VAL A 96 -14.05 -3.61 2.83
C VAL A 96 -12.79 -2.77 2.99
N THR A 97 -11.61 -3.38 2.76
CA THR A 97 -10.32 -2.68 2.88
C THR A 97 -10.13 -1.65 1.76
N SER A 98 -10.73 -1.86 0.59
CA SER A 98 -10.75 -0.92 -0.54
C SER A 98 -11.55 0.36 -0.27
N LEU A 99 -12.21 0.49 0.90
CA LEU A 99 -12.87 1.72 1.34
C LEU A 99 -11.90 2.76 1.91
N PHE A 100 -10.61 2.42 2.12
CA PHE A 100 -9.61 3.37 2.62
C PHE A 100 -9.53 4.70 1.85
N PRO A 101 -9.79 4.80 0.52
CA PRO A 101 -9.81 6.09 -0.17
C PRO A 101 -10.85 7.05 0.38
N LEU A 102 -11.95 6.55 0.98
CA LEU A 102 -12.92 7.41 1.67
C LEU A 102 -12.26 8.12 2.86
N LEU A 103 -11.44 7.40 3.64
CA LEU A 103 -10.69 8.02 4.72
C LEU A 103 -9.70 9.06 4.17
N THR A 104 -9.02 8.76 3.07
CA THR A 104 -8.13 9.72 2.39
C THR A 104 -8.88 10.99 2.00
N VAL A 105 -10.07 10.87 1.40
CA VAL A 105 -10.92 12.02 1.02
C VAL A 105 -11.34 12.81 2.26
N VAL A 106 -11.79 12.14 3.32
CA VAL A 106 -12.16 12.82 4.59
C VAL A 106 -10.98 13.60 5.15
N LEU A 107 -9.79 12.99 5.19
CA LEU A 107 -8.58 13.66 5.66
C LEU A 107 -8.17 14.82 4.75
N ALA A 108 -8.30 14.68 3.43
CA ALA A 108 -8.02 15.75 2.47
C ALA A 108 -8.96 16.96 2.68
N VAL A 109 -10.25 16.71 2.86
CA VAL A 109 -11.23 17.76 3.13
C VAL A 109 -10.95 18.45 4.47
N LEU A 110 -10.67 17.68 5.53
CA LEU A 110 -10.48 18.22 6.88
C LEU A 110 -9.14 18.93 7.06
N LEU A 111 -8.05 18.35 6.55
CA LEU A 111 -6.68 18.81 6.83
C LEU A 111 -6.11 19.66 5.69
N LEU A 112 -6.35 19.28 4.44
CA LEU A 112 -5.84 20.03 3.26
C LEU A 112 -6.82 21.12 2.83
N LYS A 113 -8.05 21.15 3.38
CA LYS A 113 -9.13 22.07 3.00
C LYS A 113 -9.43 22.03 1.50
N GLU A 114 -9.21 20.89 0.86
CA GLU A 114 -9.58 20.71 -0.54
C GLU A 114 -11.10 20.90 -0.66
N ARG A 115 -11.51 21.86 -1.49
CA ARG A 115 -12.93 21.99 -1.84
C ARG A 115 -13.23 20.84 -2.78
N MET A 116 -14.10 19.93 -2.35
CA MET A 116 -14.77 18.97 -3.23
C MET A 116 -15.71 19.73 -4.17
N ASN A 117 -15.13 20.48 -5.12
CA ASN A 117 -15.90 21.15 -6.14
C ASN A 117 -16.22 20.14 -7.25
N ARG A 118 -17.48 20.20 -7.70
CA ARG A 118 -18.01 19.49 -8.86
C ARG A 118 -17.24 19.82 -10.13
#